data_AF-A0A1M6W3C0-F1
#
_entry.id   AF-A0A1M6W3C0-F1
#
_cell.length_a   1.000
_cell.length_b   1.000
_cell.length_c   1.000
_cell.angle_alpha   90.00
_cell.angle_beta   90.00
_cell.angle_gamma   90.00
#
_symmetry.space_group_name_H-M   'P 1'
#
loop_
_entity.id
_entity.type
_entity.pdbx_description
1 polymer ?
#
loop_
_entity_poly.entity_id
_entity_poly.type
_entity_poly.pdbx_seq_one_letter_code
_entity_poly.pdbx_strand_id
1 'polypeptide(L)'
;MRKITKMIAAAVMATSLYALIVLARPALGEDAGSQAAYRDIQQTLGLVPTFFKLFPESGIAGAWAEFKSVQLNPKTKLDSKTKELIGLAVAAQIPCHYCVYFHTSAAKANGATDEEIREAVAMAAISRHWSTVLNGMQVDYDTFRKETDTVMKLASEKTGTSGKAAQ
;
A
#
# COMPACT_ATOMS: atom_id res chain seq x y z
N MET A 1 60.92 24.05 -0.67
CA MET A 1 60.61 22.60 -0.57
C MET A 1 59.91 22.22 0.74
N ARG A 2 60.47 22.45 1.94
CA ARG A 2 59.90 22.04 3.24
C ARG A 2 58.45 22.50 3.56
N LYS A 3 57.99 23.64 3.03
CA LYS A 3 56.62 24.16 3.25
C LYS A 3 55.56 23.45 2.39
N ILE A 4 55.94 23.04 1.17
CA ILE A 4 55.04 22.37 0.22
C ILE A 4 54.76 20.93 0.69
N THR A 5 55.78 20.24 1.23
CA THR A 5 55.63 18.88 1.79
C THR A 5 54.69 18.86 3.02
N LYS A 6 54.70 19.91 3.86
CA LYS A 6 53.78 20.04 5.01
C LYS A 6 52.34 20.30 4.60
N MET A 7 52.10 21.09 3.54
CA MET A 7 50.75 21.33 3.02
C MET A 7 50.14 20.08 2.37
N ILE A 8 50.93 19.29 1.65
CA ILE A 8 50.47 18.03 1.05
C ILE A 8 50.13 17.00 2.15
N ALA A 9 50.96 16.88 3.19
CA ALA A 9 50.66 16.00 4.33
C ALA A 9 49.38 16.39 5.08
N ALA A 10 49.12 17.70 5.25
CA ALA A 10 47.90 18.19 5.89
C ALA A 10 46.64 17.96 5.04
N ALA A 11 46.74 18.12 3.71
CA ALA A 11 45.63 17.87 2.79
C ALA A 11 45.28 16.38 2.68
N VAL A 12 46.27 15.48 2.70
CA VAL A 12 46.05 14.02 2.69
C VAL A 12 45.46 13.54 4.02
N MET A 13 45.86 14.11 5.16
CA MET A 13 45.23 13.80 6.45
C MET A 13 43.78 14.31 6.52
N ALA A 14 43.48 15.51 6.00
CA ALA A 14 42.13 16.07 6.02
C ALA A 14 41.15 15.29 5.13
N THR A 15 41.57 14.81 3.96
CA THR A 15 40.74 13.94 3.10
C THR A 15 40.58 12.54 3.68
N SER A 16 41.60 11.99 4.35
CA SER A 16 41.50 10.71 5.05
C SER A 16 40.53 10.77 6.25
N LEU A 17 40.53 11.87 7.02
CA LEU A 17 39.56 12.09 8.09
C LEU A 17 38.14 12.29 7.55
N TYR A 18 37.99 13.00 6.43
CA TYR A 18 36.68 13.19 5.80
C TYR A 18 36.11 11.88 5.25
N ALA A 19 36.93 11.03 4.64
CA ALA A 19 36.55 9.69 4.22
C ALA A 19 36.17 8.80 5.42
N LEU A 20 36.90 8.88 6.53
CA LEU A 20 36.55 8.18 7.78
C LEU A 20 35.26 8.71 8.41
N ILE A 21 34.95 10.00 8.34
CA ILE A 21 33.69 10.58 8.86
C ILE A 21 32.48 10.22 7.97
N VAL A 22 32.67 10.12 6.64
CA VAL A 22 31.63 9.68 5.71
C VAL A 22 31.39 8.17 5.82
N LEU A 23 32.42 7.36 6.09
CA LEU A 23 32.31 5.91 6.28
C LEU A 23 31.94 5.50 7.72
N ALA A 24 32.20 6.36 8.72
CA ALA A 24 31.82 6.16 10.12
C ALA A 24 30.58 6.96 10.52
N ARG A 25 29.83 7.50 9.54
CA ARG A 25 28.43 7.87 9.74
C ARG A 25 27.73 6.56 10.06
N PRO A 26 27.43 6.24 11.33
CA PRO A 26 26.96 4.92 11.62
C PRO A 26 25.55 4.84 11.04
N ALA A 27 25.07 3.62 10.85
CA ALA A 27 23.68 3.27 10.60
C ALA A 27 22.66 3.92 11.58
N LEU A 28 23.04 4.88 12.44
CA LEU A 28 22.20 5.60 13.40
C LEU A 28 20.96 6.24 12.78
N GLY A 29 21.01 6.64 11.51
CA GLY A 29 19.84 7.21 10.82
C GLY A 29 18.82 6.15 10.38
N GLU A 30 19.29 5.04 9.80
CA GLU A 30 18.45 3.92 9.37
C GLU A 30 17.94 3.11 10.56
N ASP A 31 18.79 2.84 11.54
CA ASP A 31 18.43 2.13 12.78
C ASP A 31 17.45 2.95 13.63
N ALA A 32 17.62 4.28 13.77
CA ALA A 32 16.64 5.07 14.52
C ALA A 32 15.24 5.05 13.89
N GLY A 33 15.16 5.04 12.56
CA GLY A 33 13.90 4.96 11.81
C GLY A 33 13.21 3.60 11.95
N SER A 34 13.96 2.52 11.78
CA SER A 34 13.45 1.14 11.91
C SER A 34 12.98 0.84 13.33
N GLN A 35 13.77 1.21 14.34
CA GLN A 35 13.42 0.99 15.75
C GLN A 35 12.20 1.82 16.17
N ALA A 36 12.06 3.05 15.65
CA ALA A 36 10.86 3.85 15.88
C ALA A 36 9.62 3.19 15.28
N ALA A 37 9.72 2.64 14.06
CA ALA A 37 8.63 1.91 13.43
C ALA A 37 8.23 0.67 14.24
N TYR A 38 9.19 -0.15 14.69
CA TYR A 38 8.89 -1.33 15.51
C TYR A 38 8.21 -0.98 16.84
N ARG A 39 8.63 0.08 17.53
CA ARG A 39 7.96 0.55 18.75
C ARG A 39 6.52 0.97 18.49
N ASP A 40 6.29 1.69 17.39
CA ASP A 40 4.96 2.17 17.03
C ASP A 40 4.04 1.03 16.55
N ILE A 41 4.57 0.03 15.84
CA ILE A 41 3.86 -1.22 15.52
C ILE A 41 3.42 -1.92 16.79
N GLN A 42 4.34 -2.09 17.75
CA GLN A 42 4.04 -2.72 19.04
C GLN A 42 2.94 -1.97 19.80
N GLN A 43 2.98 -0.63 19.80
CA GLN A 43 1.96 0.21 20.43
C GLN A 43 0.60 0.13 19.73
N THR A 44 0.60 0.06 18.41
CA THR A 44 -0.64 0.07 17.60
C THR A 44 -1.32 -1.30 17.55
N LEU A 45 -0.55 -2.39 17.41
CA LEU A 45 -1.06 -3.74 17.20
C LEU A 45 -0.94 -4.65 18.44
N GLY A 46 -0.27 -4.19 19.51
CA GLY A 46 -0.01 -4.97 20.72
C GLY A 46 1.13 -5.99 20.60
N LEU A 47 1.62 -6.24 19.40
CA LEU A 47 2.82 -7.03 19.10
C LEU A 47 3.45 -6.51 17.80
N VAL A 48 4.71 -6.88 17.53
CA VAL A 48 5.31 -6.71 16.19
C VAL A 48 5.17 -8.03 15.40
N PRO A 49 4.27 -8.11 14.40
CA PRO A 49 4.09 -9.31 13.59
C PRO A 49 5.37 -9.76 12.89
N THR A 50 5.51 -11.07 12.69
CA THR A 50 6.70 -11.65 12.05
C THR A 50 6.98 -11.08 10.66
N PHE A 51 5.95 -10.80 9.86
CA PHE A 51 6.15 -10.25 8.51
C PHE A 51 6.75 -8.83 8.52
N PHE A 52 6.50 -8.02 9.56
CA PHE A 52 7.19 -6.73 9.73
C PHE A 52 8.64 -6.91 10.20
N LYS A 53 8.92 -7.91 11.04
CA LYS A 53 10.30 -8.25 11.46
C LYS A 53 11.17 -8.75 10.30
N LEU A 54 10.57 -9.44 9.34
CA LEU A 54 11.28 -9.98 8.17
C LEU A 54 11.44 -8.96 7.05
N PHE A 55 10.73 -7.82 7.09
CA PHE A 55 10.90 -6.75 6.12
C PHE A 55 12.24 -6.04 6.35
N PRO A 56 12.97 -5.63 5.29
CA PRO A 56 14.26 -4.95 5.46
C PRO A 56 14.17 -3.74 6.40
N GLU A 57 15.12 -3.64 7.34
CA GLU A 57 15.15 -2.56 8.33
C GLU A 57 15.20 -1.17 7.67
N SER A 58 15.91 -1.04 6.55
CA SER A 58 15.97 0.21 5.78
C SER A 58 14.62 0.64 5.20
N GLY A 59 13.66 -0.29 5.05
CA GLY A 59 12.36 -0.03 4.45
C GLY A 59 11.18 -0.04 5.44
N ILE A 60 11.33 -0.63 6.63
CA ILE A 60 10.19 -0.88 7.53
C ILE A 60 9.46 0.40 7.97
N ALA A 61 10.21 1.49 8.18
CA ALA A 61 9.62 2.77 8.54
C ALA A 61 8.67 3.31 7.46
N GLY A 62 9.06 3.20 6.19
CA GLY A 62 8.23 3.58 5.06
C GLY A 62 7.00 2.67 4.91
N ALA A 63 7.20 1.36 4.95
CA ALA A 63 6.12 0.38 4.83
C ALA A 63 5.07 0.54 5.94
N TRP A 64 5.52 0.77 7.18
CA TRP A 64 4.61 1.02 8.30
C TRP A 64 3.85 2.34 8.18
N ALA A 65 4.51 3.40 7.69
CA ALA A 65 3.86 4.68 7.44
C ALA A 65 2.75 4.56 6.38
N GLU A 66 3.01 3.85 5.29
CA GLU A 66 2.01 3.54 4.26
C GLU A 66 0.83 2.77 4.87
N PHE A 67 1.10 1.68 5.57
CA PHE A 67 0.07 0.84 6.19
C PHE A 67 -0.82 1.63 7.15
N LYS A 68 -0.21 2.46 8.01
CA LYS A 68 -0.98 3.33 8.92
C LYS A 68 -1.79 4.39 8.19
N SER A 69 -1.21 5.04 7.17
CA SER A 69 -1.82 6.20 6.52
C SER A 69 -3.00 5.84 5.61
N VAL A 70 -2.99 4.64 5.05
CA VAL A 70 -4.02 4.15 4.12
C VAL A 70 -4.84 3.03 4.74
N GLN A 71 -4.23 1.90 5.13
CA GLN A 71 -4.98 0.73 5.63
C GLN A 71 -5.65 1.04 6.97
N LEU A 72 -4.88 1.42 7.99
CA LEU A 72 -5.40 1.58 9.36
C LEU A 72 -6.02 2.95 9.65
N ASN A 73 -5.94 3.90 8.71
CA ASN A 73 -6.38 5.27 8.96
C ASN A 73 -7.92 5.41 8.93
N PRO A 74 -8.60 5.67 10.06
CA PRO A 74 -10.05 5.79 10.07
C PRO A 74 -10.55 7.12 9.47
N LYS A 75 -9.65 8.06 9.13
CA LYS A 75 -9.99 9.40 8.61
C LYS A 75 -10.02 9.47 7.08
N THR A 76 -9.74 8.38 6.38
CA THR A 76 -9.91 8.30 4.92
C THR A 76 -11.40 8.35 4.54
N LYS A 77 -11.69 8.57 3.25
CA LYS A 77 -13.08 8.61 2.77
C LYS A 77 -13.79 7.25 2.76
N LEU A 78 -13.03 6.16 2.62
CA LEU A 78 -13.54 4.81 2.85
C LEU A 78 -13.42 4.49 4.34
N ASP A 79 -14.51 3.99 4.92
CA ASP A 79 -14.49 3.44 6.26
C ASP A 79 -13.71 2.12 6.31
N SER A 80 -13.32 1.69 7.52
CA SER A 80 -12.50 0.49 7.72
C SER A 80 -13.17 -0.78 7.20
N LYS A 81 -14.48 -0.96 7.39
CA LYS A 81 -15.20 -2.14 6.89
C LYS A 81 -15.09 -2.22 5.37
N THR A 82 -15.37 -1.12 4.69
CA THR A 82 -15.28 -1.02 3.23
C THR A 82 -13.88 -1.33 2.72
N LYS A 83 -12.84 -0.81 3.37
CA LYS A 83 -11.44 -1.12 2.99
C LYS A 83 -11.11 -2.60 3.09
N GLU A 84 -11.51 -3.24 4.18
CA GLU A 84 -11.20 -4.66 4.40
C GLU A 84 -11.98 -5.56 3.44
N LEU A 85 -13.22 -5.20 3.06
CA LEU A 85 -13.97 -5.91 2.03
C LEU A 85 -13.32 -5.77 0.63
N ILE A 86 -12.81 -4.58 0.29
CA ILE A 86 -12.01 -4.37 -0.93
C ILE A 86 -10.72 -5.22 -0.87
N GLY A 87 -10.00 -5.17 0.25
CA GLY A 87 -8.79 -5.97 0.46
C GLY A 87 -9.05 -7.46 0.33
N LEU A 88 -10.17 -7.96 0.86
CA LEU A 88 -10.60 -9.34 0.71
C LEU A 88 -10.87 -9.70 -0.77
N ALA A 89 -11.60 -8.85 -1.49
CA ALA A 89 -11.89 -9.06 -2.91
C ALA A 89 -10.59 -9.15 -3.74
N VAL A 90 -9.63 -8.25 -3.50
CA VAL A 90 -8.30 -8.29 -4.14
C VAL A 90 -7.56 -9.57 -3.76
N ALA A 91 -7.48 -9.89 -2.46
CA ALA A 91 -6.81 -11.07 -1.93
C ALA A 91 -7.34 -12.38 -2.54
N ALA A 92 -8.65 -12.47 -2.80
CA ALA A 92 -9.28 -13.62 -3.44
C ALA A 92 -8.88 -13.78 -4.92
N GLN A 93 -8.62 -12.69 -5.65
CA GLN A 93 -8.19 -12.75 -7.06
C GLN A 93 -6.69 -12.95 -7.28
N ILE A 94 -5.85 -12.53 -6.32
CA ILE A 94 -4.41 -12.85 -6.28
C ILE A 94 -4.11 -14.15 -5.49
N PRO A 95 -5.12 -15.01 -5.32
CA PRO A 95 -5.33 -15.98 -4.23
C PRO A 95 -4.26 -16.00 -3.09
N CYS A 96 -4.13 -14.89 -2.36
CA CYS A 96 -3.19 -14.79 -1.24
C CYS A 96 -3.83 -15.33 0.06
N HIS A 97 -3.49 -16.55 0.49
CA HIS A 97 -4.10 -17.16 1.68
C HIS A 97 -3.90 -16.33 2.97
N TYR A 98 -2.73 -15.72 3.17
CA TYR A 98 -2.46 -14.81 4.29
C TYR A 98 -3.41 -13.59 4.27
N CYS A 99 -3.54 -12.98 3.09
CA CYS A 99 -4.31 -11.78 2.88
C CYS A 99 -5.82 -12.05 3.02
N VAL A 100 -6.30 -13.20 2.51
CA VAL A 100 -7.69 -13.65 2.69
C VAL A 100 -8.00 -13.78 4.18
N TYR A 101 -7.13 -14.45 4.94
CA TYR A 101 -7.34 -14.61 6.38
C TYR A 101 -7.33 -13.26 7.11
N PHE A 102 -6.34 -12.41 6.83
CA PHE A 102 -6.20 -11.09 7.44
C PHE A 102 -7.42 -10.20 7.15
N HIS A 103 -7.74 -9.97 5.88
CA HIS A 103 -8.84 -9.08 5.50
C HIS A 103 -10.21 -9.62 5.91
N THR A 104 -10.43 -10.94 5.89
CA THR A 104 -11.67 -11.52 6.44
C THR A 104 -11.80 -11.22 7.94
N SER A 105 -10.73 -11.45 8.70
CA SER A 105 -10.73 -11.22 10.16
C SER A 105 -10.91 -9.74 10.49
N ALA A 106 -10.20 -8.86 9.78
CA ALA A 106 -10.27 -7.42 9.96
C ALA A 106 -11.64 -6.86 9.53
N ALA A 107 -12.23 -7.35 8.43
CA ALA A 107 -13.57 -6.96 8.03
C ALA A 107 -14.61 -7.29 9.11
N LYS A 108 -14.57 -8.51 9.66
CA LYS A 108 -15.45 -8.91 10.78
C LYS A 108 -15.24 -8.04 12.02
N ALA A 109 -13.98 -7.75 12.37
CA ALA A 109 -13.66 -6.85 13.49
C ALA A 109 -14.21 -5.42 13.29
N ASN A 110 -14.37 -4.99 12.04
CA ASN A 110 -14.98 -3.71 11.67
C ASN A 110 -16.49 -3.81 11.39
N GLY A 111 -17.14 -4.92 11.79
CA GLY A 111 -18.58 -5.08 11.72
C GLY A 111 -19.13 -5.60 10.39
N ALA A 112 -18.28 -6.21 9.54
CA ALA A 112 -18.77 -6.90 8.36
C ALA A 112 -19.58 -8.14 8.72
N THR A 113 -20.72 -8.33 8.05
CA THR A 113 -21.52 -9.56 8.16
C THR A 113 -20.93 -10.66 7.28
N ASP A 114 -21.31 -11.92 7.56
CA ASP A 114 -20.95 -13.03 6.67
C ASP A 114 -21.60 -12.88 5.28
N GLU A 115 -22.71 -12.16 5.16
CA GLU A 115 -23.34 -11.82 3.87
C GLU A 115 -22.45 -10.86 3.08
N GLU A 116 -22.01 -9.76 3.69
CA GLU A 116 -21.10 -8.79 3.04
C GLU A 116 -19.79 -9.44 2.60
N ILE A 117 -19.25 -10.38 3.38
CA ILE A 117 -18.06 -11.16 3.04
C ILE A 117 -18.31 -12.04 1.81
N ARG A 118 -19.45 -12.77 1.77
CA ARG A 118 -19.83 -13.59 0.61
C ARG A 118 -20.01 -12.73 -0.64
N GLU A 119 -20.65 -11.58 -0.51
CA GLU A 119 -20.85 -10.64 -1.60
C GLU A 119 -19.54 -10.04 -2.11
N ALA A 120 -18.60 -9.67 -1.24
CA ALA A 120 -17.28 -9.18 -1.64
C ALA A 120 -16.50 -10.22 -2.46
N VAL A 121 -16.52 -11.49 -2.05
CA VAL A 121 -15.88 -12.59 -2.79
C VAL A 121 -16.61 -12.85 -4.12
N ALA A 122 -17.94 -12.82 -4.13
CA ALA A 122 -18.72 -12.97 -5.37
C ALA A 122 -18.44 -11.84 -6.37
N MET A 123 -18.35 -10.59 -5.90
CA MET A 123 -17.97 -9.45 -6.72
C MET A 123 -16.58 -9.61 -7.32
N ALA A 124 -15.61 -10.09 -6.54
CA ALA A 124 -14.27 -10.40 -7.04
C ALA A 124 -14.30 -11.45 -8.17
N ALA A 125 -15.14 -12.48 -8.04
CA ALA A 125 -15.31 -13.51 -9.07
C ALA A 125 -15.95 -12.94 -10.35
N ILE A 126 -17.00 -12.12 -10.21
CA ILE A 126 -17.69 -11.47 -11.35
C ILE A 126 -16.71 -10.58 -12.14
N SER A 127 -15.90 -9.77 -11.47
CA SER A 127 -14.91 -8.91 -12.13
C SER A 127 -13.90 -9.71 -12.95
N ARG A 128 -13.40 -10.84 -12.41
CA ARG A 128 -12.47 -11.72 -13.14
C ARG A 128 -13.12 -12.45 -14.29
N HIS A 129 -14.37 -12.88 -14.14
CA HIS A 129 -15.12 -13.52 -15.21
C HIS A 129 -15.22 -12.59 -16.43
N TRP A 130 -15.68 -11.35 -16.23
CA TRP A 130 -15.81 -10.40 -17.33
C TRP A 130 -14.46 -9.92 -17.87
N SER A 131 -13.43 -9.80 -17.03
CA SER A 131 -12.06 -9.57 -17.50
C SER A 131 -11.62 -10.65 -18.49
N THR A 132 -11.92 -11.93 -18.19
CA THR A 132 -11.58 -13.07 -19.05
C THR A 132 -12.32 -12.98 -20.39
N VAL A 133 -13.63 -12.66 -20.36
CA VAL A 133 -14.43 -12.51 -21.58
C VAL A 133 -13.93 -11.34 -22.44
N LEU A 134 -13.80 -10.14 -21.85
CA LEU A 134 -13.43 -8.92 -22.60
C LEU A 134 -12.03 -9.04 -23.22
N ASN A 135 -11.04 -9.48 -22.44
CA ASN A 135 -9.67 -9.65 -22.94
C ASN A 135 -9.58 -10.85 -23.90
N GLY A 136 -10.23 -11.96 -23.56
CA GLY A 136 -10.18 -13.19 -24.37
C GLY A 136 -10.82 -13.00 -25.75
N MET A 137 -11.92 -12.24 -25.82
CA MET A 137 -12.60 -11.91 -27.07
C MET A 137 -11.99 -10.72 -27.82
N GLN A 138 -10.93 -10.10 -27.27
CA GLN A 138 -10.26 -8.93 -27.86
C GLN A 138 -11.26 -7.80 -28.17
N VAL A 139 -12.15 -7.50 -27.23
CA VAL A 139 -13.11 -6.41 -27.39
C VAL A 139 -12.36 -5.09 -27.62
N ASP A 140 -12.71 -4.38 -28.68
CA ASP A 140 -12.13 -3.07 -29.00
C ASP A 140 -12.39 -2.08 -27.85
N TYR A 141 -11.32 -1.49 -27.32
CA TYR A 141 -11.38 -0.67 -26.12
C TYR A 141 -12.13 0.66 -26.35
N ASP A 142 -11.99 1.26 -27.53
CA ASP A 142 -12.68 2.50 -27.86
C ASP A 142 -14.18 2.29 -28.00
N THR A 143 -14.58 1.19 -28.64
CA THR A 143 -15.97 0.75 -28.73
C THR A 143 -16.55 0.48 -27.34
N PHE A 144 -15.86 -0.34 -26.52
CA PHE A 144 -16.28 -0.66 -25.16
C PHE A 144 -16.50 0.60 -24.30
N ARG A 145 -15.58 1.57 -24.38
CA ARG A 145 -15.70 2.84 -23.66
C ARG A 145 -16.93 3.62 -24.10
N LYS A 146 -17.11 3.81 -25.41
CA LYS A 146 -18.26 4.55 -25.97
C LYS A 146 -19.59 3.90 -25.57
N GLU A 147 -19.67 2.57 -25.63
CA GLU A 147 -20.85 1.81 -25.24
C GLU A 147 -21.12 1.92 -23.74
N THR A 148 -20.09 1.79 -22.90
CA THR A 148 -20.19 1.93 -21.44
C THR A 148 -20.70 3.32 -21.05
N ASP A 149 -20.12 4.38 -21.61
CA ASP A 149 -20.55 5.76 -21.35
C ASP A 149 -22.02 5.97 -21.75
N THR A 150 -22.41 5.40 -22.89
CA THR A 150 -23.81 5.43 -23.37
C THR A 150 -24.74 4.69 -22.41
N VAL A 151 -24.37 3.50 -21.96
CA VAL A 151 -25.14 2.72 -20.99
C VAL A 151 -25.32 3.48 -19.68
N MET A 152 -24.26 4.09 -19.14
CA MET A 152 -24.33 4.84 -17.88
C MET A 152 -25.21 6.08 -18.00
N LYS A 153 -25.13 6.80 -19.13
CA LYS A 153 -26.02 7.93 -19.42
C LYS A 153 -27.48 7.48 -19.44
N LEU A 154 -27.81 6.45 -20.22
CA LEU A 154 -29.18 5.93 -20.32
C LEU A 154 -29.71 5.41 -18.98
N ALA A 155 -28.87 4.80 -18.15
CA ALA A 155 -29.24 4.36 -16.81
C ALA A 155 -29.62 5.56 -15.93
N SER A 156 -28.82 6.63 -15.94
CA SER A 156 -29.06 7.85 -15.14
C SER A 156 -30.36 8.58 -15.53
N GLU A 157 -30.71 8.56 -16.82
CA GLU A 157 -31.95 9.14 -17.35
C GLU A 157 -33.17 8.33 -16.89
N LYS A 158 -33.08 6.99 -16.89
CA LYS A 158 -34.15 6.10 -16.42
C LYS A 158 -34.42 6.21 -14.92
N THR A 159 -33.39 6.47 -14.11
CA THR A 159 -33.51 6.55 -12.65
C THR A 159 -33.77 7.98 -12.14
N GLY A 160 -34.02 8.96 -13.04
CA GLY A 160 -34.28 10.36 -12.67
C GLY A 160 -33.10 11.06 -11.99
N THR A 161 -31.89 10.50 -12.10
CA THR A 161 -30.67 10.94 -11.41
C THR A 161 -29.76 11.70 -12.37
N SER A 162 -30.35 12.57 -13.20
CA SER A 162 -29.59 13.51 -14.03
C SER A 162 -29.00 14.61 -13.14
N GLY A 163 -27.70 14.54 -12.83
CA GLY A 163 -26.94 15.73 -12.42
C GLY A 163 -26.34 15.77 -11.01
N LYS A 164 -25.61 14.75 -10.60
CA LYS A 164 -24.46 14.95 -9.69
C LYS A 164 -23.22 14.28 -10.26
N ALA A 165 -22.65 14.91 -11.28
CA ALA A 165 -21.22 14.77 -11.53
C ALA A 165 -20.51 15.20 -10.24
N ALA A 166 -19.79 14.27 -9.62
CA ALA A 166 -18.97 14.57 -8.46
C ALA A 166 -17.95 15.66 -8.83
N GLN A 167 -17.95 16.75 -8.07
CA GLN A 167 -16.82 17.67 -7.98
C GLN A 167 -15.68 17.02 -7.19
#